data_AF-A0A0A8HNK8-F1
#
_entry.id   AF-A0A0A8HNK8-F1
#
_cell.length_a   1.000
_cell.length_b   1.000
_cell.length_c   1.000
_cell.angle_alpha   90.00
_cell.angle_beta   90.00
_cell.angle_gamma   90.00
#
_symmetry.space_group_name_H-M   'P 1'
#
loop_
_entity.id
_entity.type
_entity.pdbx_description
1 polymer ?
#
loop_
_entity_poly.entity_id
_entity_poly.type
_entity_poly.pdbx_seq_one_letter_code
_entity_poly.pdbx_strand_id
1 'polypeptide(L)'
;MKQLKLYFERVLKSIYMNQIGICLTSLNTKIHDIDAMIRYLQQKKTQLKLLIDRQTIALENKYIDLLDEQHMQCPEKIHDKDITMMKQDLNEIEYEYAHLERFLNHLNNERKCTQQECDLLLTLRLAY
;
A
#
# COMPACT_ATOMS: atom_id res chain seq x y z
N MET A 1 -25.46 -32.82 40.11
CA MET A 1 -24.42 -32.81 39.04
C MET A 1 -24.92 -32.30 37.67
N LYS A 2 -26.02 -32.80 37.10
CA LYS A 2 -26.50 -32.36 35.75
C LYS A 2 -26.74 -30.85 35.60
N GLN A 3 -27.37 -30.20 36.59
CA GLN A 3 -27.63 -28.76 36.55
C GLN A 3 -26.34 -27.93 36.57
N LEU A 4 -25.33 -28.37 37.33
CA LEU A 4 -24.03 -27.73 37.40
C LEU A 4 -23.30 -27.83 36.04
N LYS A 5 -23.40 -28.99 35.37
CA LYS A 5 -22.84 -29.20 34.04
C LYS A 5 -23.47 -28.27 32.99
N LEU A 6 -24.80 -28.19 32.97
CA LEU A 6 -25.54 -27.29 32.07
C LEU A 6 -25.20 -25.81 32.32
N TYR A 7 -25.02 -25.43 33.59
CA TYR A 7 -24.58 -24.09 33.95
C TYR A 7 -23.18 -23.79 33.39
N PHE A 8 -22.21 -24.69 33.60
CA PHE A 8 -20.87 -24.51 33.06
C PHE A 8 -20.86 -24.46 31.53
N GLU A 9 -21.62 -25.33 30.85
CA GLU A 9 -21.74 -25.31 29.39
C GLU A 9 -22.30 -23.97 28.90
N ARG A 10 -23.32 -23.42 29.55
CA ARG A 10 -23.90 -22.12 29.20
C ARG A 10 -22.91 -20.97 29.41
N VAL A 11 -22.20 -20.97 30.54
CA VAL A 11 -21.20 -19.94 30.87
C VAL A 11 -20.03 -20.00 29.88
N LEU A 12 -19.51 -21.20 29.61
CA LEU A 12 -18.42 -21.40 28.64
C LEU A 12 -18.84 -20.96 27.24
N LYS A 13 -20.04 -21.31 26.79
CA LYS A 13 -20.58 -20.85 25.50
C LYS A 13 -20.69 -19.34 25.45
N SER A 14 -21.18 -18.71 26.52
CA SER A 14 -21.28 -17.25 26.60
C SER A 14 -19.91 -16.56 26.53
N ILE A 15 -18.92 -17.07 27.26
CA ILE A 15 -17.56 -16.54 27.24
C ILE A 15 -16.96 -16.70 25.85
N TYR A 16 -17.06 -17.90 25.26
CA TYR A 16 -16.55 -18.19 23.92
C TYR A 16 -17.12 -17.24 22.86
N MET A 17 -18.45 -17.08 22.83
CA MET A 17 -19.12 -16.19 21.87
C MET A 17 -18.73 -14.72 22.06
N ASN A 18 -18.58 -14.27 23.31
CA ASN A 18 -18.15 -12.91 23.60
C ASN A 18 -16.69 -12.66 23.14
N GLN A 19 -15.78 -13.60 23.42
CA GLN A 19 -14.39 -13.49 23.01
C GLN A 19 -14.23 -13.46 21.49
N ILE A 20 -14.97 -14.31 20.75
CA ILE A 20 -14.99 -14.24 19.29
C ILE A 20 -15.54 -12.89 18.82
N GLY A 21 -16.61 -12.38 19.42
CA GLY A 21 -17.16 -11.07 19.07
C GLY A 21 -16.15 -9.92 19.22
N ILE A 22 -15.41 -9.91 20.33
CA ILE A 22 -14.36 -8.93 20.59
C ILE A 22 -13.24 -9.04 19.53
N CYS A 23 -12.78 -10.27 19.26
CA CYS A 23 -11.73 -10.50 18.27
C CYS A 23 -12.15 -10.06 16.86
N LEU A 24 -13.37 -10.43 16.42
CA LEU A 24 -13.92 -10.00 15.14
C LEU A 24 -14.00 -8.48 15.03
N THR A 25 -14.38 -7.79 16.10
CA THR A 25 -14.44 -6.33 16.12
C THR A 25 -13.05 -5.73 15.92
N SER A 26 -12.04 -6.25 16.62
CA SER A 26 -10.66 -5.80 16.49
C SER A 26 -10.10 -6.03 15.08
N LEU A 27 -10.35 -7.19 14.48
CA LEU A 27 -9.90 -7.51 13.12
C LEU A 27 -10.61 -6.64 12.07
N ASN A 28 -11.90 -6.37 12.24
CA ASN A 28 -12.63 -5.46 11.35
C ASN A 28 -12.09 -4.03 11.40
N THR A 29 -11.76 -3.52 12.59
CA THR A 29 -11.08 -2.23 12.73
C THR A 29 -9.73 -2.23 12.00
N LYS A 30 -8.93 -3.29 12.18
CA LYS A 30 -7.65 -3.43 11.48
C LYS A 30 -7.82 -3.44 9.95
N ILE A 31 -8.81 -4.15 9.42
CA ILE A 31 -9.13 -4.14 7.98
C ILE A 31 -9.50 -2.74 7.51
N HIS A 32 -10.34 -2.03 8.28
CA HIS A 32 -10.74 -0.66 7.95
C HIS A 32 -9.54 0.30 7.86
N ASP A 33 -8.62 0.19 8.82
CA ASP A 33 -7.41 1.02 8.87
C ASP A 33 -6.47 0.70 7.69
N ILE A 34 -6.28 -0.59 7.37
CA ILE A 34 -5.50 -1.02 6.20
C ILE A 34 -6.14 -0.48 4.91
N ASP A 35 -7.47 -0.56 4.78
CA ASP A 35 -8.19 -0.03 3.61
C ASP A 35 -8.04 1.49 3.48
N ALA A 36 -8.06 2.22 4.59
CA ALA A 36 -7.80 3.66 4.60
C ALA A 36 -6.38 3.99 4.16
N MET A 37 -5.39 3.24 4.67
CA MET A 37 -3.99 3.39 4.29
C MET A 37 -3.77 3.11 2.81
N ILE A 38 -4.36 2.03 2.27
CA ILE A 38 -4.29 1.68 0.85
C ILE A 38 -4.84 2.81 -0.02
N ARG A 39 -6.02 3.35 0.32
CA ARG A 39 -6.62 4.48 -0.43
C ARG A 39 -5.70 5.70 -0.47
N TYR A 40 -5.15 6.08 0.69
CA TYR A 40 -4.23 7.20 0.79
C TYR A 40 -2.98 6.97 -0.07
N LEU A 41 -2.36 5.80 0.01
CA LEU A 41 -1.16 5.48 -0.74
C LEU A 41 -1.41 5.37 -2.25
N GLN A 42 -2.58 4.90 -2.68
CA GLN A 42 -2.97 4.92 -4.09
C GLN A 42 -3.07 6.34 -4.66
N GLN A 43 -3.59 7.29 -3.87
CA GLN A 43 -3.61 8.69 -4.26
C GLN A 43 -2.18 9.25 -4.37
N LYS A 44 -1.34 8.99 -3.37
CA LYS A 44 0.09 9.39 -3.40
C LYS A 44 0.83 8.77 -4.59
N LYS A 45 0.59 7.50 -4.92
CA LYS A 45 1.13 6.81 -6.11
C LYS A 45 0.78 7.55 -7.40
N THR A 46 -0.47 7.97 -7.52
CA THR A 46 -0.96 8.70 -8.70
C THR A 46 -0.28 10.05 -8.84
N GLN A 47 -0.10 10.77 -7.72
CA GLN A 47 0.62 12.04 -7.70
C GLN A 47 2.10 11.88 -8.08
N LEU A 48 2.78 10.86 -7.56
CA LEU A 48 4.17 10.56 -7.93
C LEU A 48 4.29 10.23 -9.42
N LYS A 49 3.35 9.45 -9.97
CA LYS A 49 3.33 9.16 -11.42
C LYS A 49 3.25 10.44 -12.26
N LEU A 50 2.34 11.35 -11.90
CA LEU A 50 2.21 12.63 -12.59
C LEU A 50 3.49 13.48 -12.48
N LEU A 51 4.20 13.38 -11.36
CA LEU A 51 5.46 14.08 -11.16
C LEU A 51 6.58 13.52 -12.05
N ILE A 52 6.68 12.18 -12.13
CA ILE A 52 7.60 11.47 -13.04
C ILE A 52 7.32 11.88 -14.48
N ASP A 53 6.06 11.85 -14.92
CA ASP A 53 5.68 12.21 -16.29
C ASP A 53 6.09 13.66 -16.62
N ARG A 54 5.82 14.60 -15.69
CA ARG A 54 6.19 16.02 -15.85
C ARG A 54 7.69 16.24 -15.92
N GLN A 55 8.46 15.59 -15.03
CA GLN A 55 9.92 15.73 -15.03
C GLN A 55 10.55 15.07 -16.24
N THR A 56 10.02 13.94 -16.70
CA THR A 56 10.46 13.29 -17.94
C THR A 56 10.31 14.23 -19.13
N ILE A 57 9.14 14.86 -19.28
CA ILE A 57 8.89 15.86 -20.34
C ILE A 57 9.84 17.06 -20.20
N ALA A 58 10.06 17.56 -18.98
CA ALA A 58 10.97 18.68 -18.75
C ALA A 58 12.42 18.33 -19.14
N LEU A 59 12.86 17.11 -18.82
CA LEU A 59 14.17 16.60 -19.19
C LEU A 59 14.31 16.46 -20.72
N GLU A 60 13.29 15.90 -21.39
CA GLU A 60 13.24 15.78 -22.85
C GLU A 60 13.32 17.17 -23.52
N ASN A 61 12.57 18.15 -23.03
CA ASN A 61 12.62 19.51 -23.56
C ASN A 61 14.00 20.13 -23.36
N LYS A 62 14.62 19.96 -22.19
CA LYS A 62 15.99 20.45 -21.95
C LYS A 62 17.01 19.81 -22.89
N TYR A 63 16.82 18.54 -23.24
CA TYR A 63 17.63 17.87 -24.26
C TYR A 63 17.45 18.51 -25.64
N ILE A 64 16.22 18.84 -26.05
CA ILE A 64 15.93 19.51 -27.32
C ILE A 64 16.58 20.90 -27.35
N ASP A 65 16.39 21.70 -26.31
CA ASP A 65 16.95 23.05 -26.22
C ASP A 65 18.48 23.04 -26.38
N LEU A 66 19.17 22.09 -25.74
CA LEU A 66 20.63 21.96 -25.84
C LEU A 66 21.10 21.52 -27.24
N LEU A 67 20.34 20.69 -27.94
CA LEU A 67 20.64 20.30 -29.32
C LEU A 67 20.50 21.50 -30.27
N ASP A 68 19.45 22.28 -30.08
CA ASP A 68 19.17 23.48 -30.86
C ASP A 68 20.23 24.57 -30.64
N GLU A 69 20.62 24.82 -29.38
CA GLU A 69 21.66 25.78 -29.00
C GLU A 69 23.05 25.43 -29.54
N GLN A 70 23.40 24.13 -29.59
CA GLN A 70 24.72 23.69 -30.04
C GLN A 70 24.82 23.53 -31.57
N HIS A 71 23.73 23.69 -32.32
CA HIS A 71 23.64 23.34 -33.75
C HIS A 71 24.15 21.92 -34.05
N MET A 72 24.01 20.99 -33.11
CA MET A 72 24.52 19.62 -33.22
C MET A 72 23.37 18.65 -33.44
N GLN A 73 23.43 17.84 -34.51
CA GLN A 73 22.45 16.77 -34.75
C GLN A 73 22.58 15.59 -33.76
N CYS A 74 23.77 15.37 -33.19
CA CYS A 74 24.01 14.25 -32.26
C CYS A 74 25.28 14.48 -31.42
N PRO A 75 25.21 15.14 -30.26
CA PRO A 75 26.33 15.22 -29.32
C PRO A 75 26.60 13.84 -28.70
N GLU A 76 27.82 13.32 -28.85
CA GLU A 76 28.22 12.00 -28.34
C GLU A 76 28.09 11.87 -26.82
N LYS A 77 28.21 12.99 -26.08
CA LYS A 77 27.91 13.08 -24.64
C LYS A 77 27.48 14.50 -24.28
N ILE A 78 26.20 14.68 -23.93
CA ILE A 78 25.72 15.92 -23.31
C ILE A 78 26.13 15.89 -21.83
N HIS A 79 27.17 16.65 -21.48
CA HIS A 79 27.57 16.92 -20.10
C HIS A 79 26.99 18.26 -19.66
N ASP A 80 25.67 18.26 -19.47
CA ASP A 80 24.96 19.38 -18.90
C ASP A 80 24.65 19.10 -17.42
N LYS A 81 25.00 20.08 -16.57
CA LYS A 81 24.82 19.96 -15.12
C LYS A 81 23.34 19.88 -14.76
N ASP A 82 22.49 20.64 -15.46
CA ASP A 82 21.06 20.68 -15.19
C ASP A 82 20.40 19.35 -15.57
N ILE A 83 20.76 18.77 -16.72
CA ILE A 83 20.32 17.42 -17.13
C ILE A 83 20.71 16.38 -16.06
N THR A 84 21.93 16.46 -15.54
CA THR A 84 22.40 15.51 -14.53
C THR A 84 21.60 15.64 -13.24
N MET A 85 21.30 16.87 -12.82
CA MET A 85 20.44 17.12 -11.65
C MET A 85 19.00 16.64 -11.88
N MET A 86 18.40 16.96 -13.03
CA MET A 86 17.04 16.51 -13.37
C MET A 86 16.93 14.98 -13.39
N LYS A 87 17.97 14.27 -13.87
CA LYS A 87 18.04 12.80 -13.80
C LYS A 87 18.11 12.28 -12.38
N GLN A 88 18.86 12.95 -11.50
CA GLN A 88 18.94 12.57 -10.09
C GLN A 88 17.59 12.74 -9.40
N ASP A 89 16.91 13.87 -9.64
CA ASP A 89 15.57 14.13 -9.10
C ASP A 89 14.56 13.08 -9.59
N LEU A 90 14.60 12.75 -10.88
CA LEU A 90 13.73 11.73 -11.48
C LEU A 90 13.97 10.35 -10.84
N ASN A 91 15.24 9.96 -10.68
CA ASN A 91 15.61 8.70 -10.03
C ASN A 91 15.11 8.62 -8.58
N GLU A 92 15.17 9.72 -7.83
CA GLU A 92 14.67 9.77 -6.45
C GLU A 92 13.16 9.54 -6.40
N ILE A 93 12.41 10.19 -7.29
CA ILE A 93 10.95 10.06 -7.35
C ILE A 93 10.53 8.66 -7.83
N GLU A 94 11.24 8.09 -8.80
CA GLU A 94 11.03 6.71 -9.26
C GLU A 94 11.33 5.69 -8.15
N TYR A 95 12.39 5.92 -7.36
CA TYR A 95 12.70 5.10 -6.20
C TYR A 95 11.55 5.13 -5.17
N GLU A 96 11.06 6.32 -4.83
CA GLU A 96 9.93 6.47 -3.91
C GLU A 96 8.65 5.82 -4.45
N TYR A 97 8.40 5.92 -5.76
CA TYR A 97 7.28 5.24 -6.42
C TYR A 97 7.38 3.72 -6.27
N ALA A 98 8.56 3.15 -6.55
CA ALA A 98 8.80 1.71 -6.44
C ALA A 98 8.69 1.23 -4.99
N HIS A 99 9.19 2.02 -4.03
CA HIS A 99 9.04 1.73 -2.61
C HIS A 99 7.57 1.70 -2.20
N LEU A 100 6.79 2.70 -2.62
CA LEU A 100 5.36 2.79 -2.33
C LEU A 100 4.59 1.60 -2.94
N GLU A 101 4.95 1.16 -4.14
CA GLU A 101 4.32 -0.01 -4.78
C GLU A 101 4.57 -1.31 -4.00
N ARG A 102 5.79 -1.51 -3.49
CA ARG A 102 6.10 -2.65 -2.61
C ARG A 102 5.29 -2.58 -1.32
N PHE A 103 5.17 -1.40 -0.73
CA PHE A 103 4.41 -1.23 0.50
C PHE A 103 2.90 -1.46 0.31
N LEU A 104 2.33 -1.00 -0.81
CA LEU A 104 0.95 -1.31 -1.19
C LEU A 104 0.73 -2.83 -1.33
N ASN A 105 1.65 -3.54 -1.97
CA ASN A 105 1.57 -5.00 -2.09
C ASN A 105 1.61 -5.70 -0.73
N HIS A 106 2.46 -5.22 0.17
CA HIS A 106 2.50 -5.72 1.55
C HIS A 106 1.17 -5.52 2.27
N LEU A 107 0.60 -4.31 2.25
CA LEU A 107 -0.70 -4.01 2.87
C LEU A 107 -1.85 -4.84 2.28
N ASN A 108 -1.86 -5.07 0.96
CA ASN A 108 -2.86 -5.93 0.32
C ASN A 108 -2.76 -7.38 0.82
N ASN A 109 -1.55 -7.89 1.03
CA ASN A 109 -1.34 -9.22 1.60
C ASN A 109 -1.78 -9.28 3.07
N GLU A 110 -1.43 -8.27 3.88
CA GLU A 110 -1.87 -8.21 5.28
C GLU A 110 -3.39 -8.14 5.41
N ARG A 111 -4.04 -7.34 4.55
CA ARG A 111 -5.51 -7.27 4.47
C ARG A 111 -6.10 -8.64 4.18
N LYS A 112 -5.55 -9.36 3.19
CA LYS A 112 -6.01 -10.70 2.82
C LYS A 112 -5.86 -11.69 3.98
N CYS A 113 -4.73 -11.70 4.67
CA CYS A 113 -4.51 -12.56 5.84
C CYS A 113 -5.50 -12.23 6.97
N THR A 114 -5.69 -10.94 7.27
CA THR A 114 -6.63 -10.49 8.31
C THR A 114 -8.07 -10.87 7.98
N GLN A 115 -8.46 -10.80 6.70
CA GLN A 115 -9.77 -11.27 6.24
C GLN A 115 -9.94 -12.78 6.42
N GLN A 116 -8.91 -13.58 6.10
CA GLN A 116 -8.96 -15.03 6.31
C GLN A 116 -9.12 -15.39 7.80
N GLU A 117 -8.50 -14.63 8.70
CA GLU A 117 -8.70 -14.79 10.15
C GLU A 117 -10.14 -14.47 10.56
N CYS A 118 -10.74 -13.39 10.03
CA CYS A 118 -12.15 -13.07 10.24
C CYS A 118 -13.05 -14.23 9.79
N ASP A 119 -12.83 -14.75 8.59
CA ASP A 119 -13.65 -15.82 7.99
C ASP A 119 -13.56 -17.11 8.82
N LEU A 120 -12.37 -17.44 9.32
CA LEU A 120 -12.15 -18.57 10.22
C LEU A 120 -12.92 -18.39 11.53
N LEU A 121 -12.84 -17.23 12.17
CA LEU A 121 -13.54 -16.95 13.42
C LEU A 121 -15.06 -16.97 13.24
N LEU A 122 -15.58 -16.48 12.12
CA LEU A 122 -17.00 -16.60 11.77
C LEU A 122 -17.42 -18.07 11.62
N THR A 123 -16.60 -18.89 10.97
CA THR A 123 -16.85 -20.32 10.83
C THR A 123 -16.89 -21.02 12.19
N LEU A 124 -15.92 -20.72 13.07
CA LEU A 124 -15.86 -21.25 14.43
C LEU A 124 -17.05 -20.81 15.29
N ARG A 125 -17.51 -19.56 15.11
CA ARG A 125 -18.71 -19.05 15.77
C ARG A 125 -19.97 -19.78 15.36
N LEU A 126 -20.09 -20.17 14.09
CA LEU A 126 -21.24 -20.90 13.56
C LEU A 126 -21.24 -22.39 13.95
N ALA A 127 -20.06 -22.96 14.23
CA ALA A 127 -19.90 -24.36 14.60
C ALA A 127 -20.28 -24.68 16.06
N TYR A 128 -20.49 -23.66 16.92
CA TYR A 128 -20.71 -23.80 18.38
C TYR A 128 -22.09 -23.37 18.87
#